data_AF-A0A962I1G8-F1
#
_entry.id   AF-A0A962I1G8-F1
#
_cell.length_a   1.000
_cell.length_b   1.000
_cell.length_c   1.000
_cell.angle_alpha   90.00
_cell.angle_beta   90.00
_cell.angle_gamma   90.00
#
_symmetry.space_group_name_H-M   'P 1'
#
loop_
_entity.id
_entity.type
_entity.pdbx_description
1 polymer ?
#
loop_
_entity_poly.entity_id
_entity_poly.type
_entity_poly.pdbx_seq_one_letter_code
_entity_poly.pdbx_strand_id
1 'polypeptide(L)'
;FAPIVALLDFGGHVGDWSGVSNPIVIWFLILVAVNLQTSFLTPPFGFALFYLRGVAPPALRTADLYRGAIPFVGLQLLMLVLLVVFPGLVHGLD
;
A
#
# COMPACT_ATOMS: atom_id res chain seq x y z
N PHE A 1 -14.82 -0.73 8.64
CA PHE A 1 -14.72 -0.51 7.19
C PHE A 1 -15.43 -1.56 6.35
N ALA A 2 -15.42 -2.86 6.71
CA ALA A 2 -16.08 -3.92 5.96
C ALA A 2 -17.53 -3.64 5.47
N PRO A 3 -18.48 -3.14 6.30
CA PRO A 3 -19.83 -2.85 5.82
C PRO A 3 -19.92 -1.67 4.84
N ILE A 4 -18.95 -0.75 4.85
CA ILE A 4 -18.90 0.37 3.89
C ILE A 4 -18.27 -0.10 2.58
N VAL A 5 -17.21 -0.90 2.66
CA VAL A 5 -16.51 -1.44 1.49
C VAL A 5 -17.40 -2.40 0.70
N ALA A 6 -18.21 -3.20 1.40
CA ALA A 6 -19.20 -4.06 0.76
C ALA A 6 -20.32 -3.30 0.03
N LEU A 7 -20.48 -1.99 0.30
CA LEU A 7 -21.41 -1.11 -0.40
C LEU A 7 -20.76 -0.39 -1.59
N LEU A 8 -19.44 -0.46 -1.75
CA LEU A 8 -18.75 0.09 -2.91
C LEU A 8 -19.00 -0.83 -4.10
N ASP A 9 -19.62 -0.30 -5.15
CA ASP A 9 -19.89 -1.04 -6.37
C ASP A 9 -18.65 -1.03 -7.29
N PHE A 10 -17.68 -1.90 -7.01
CA PHE A 10 -16.58 -2.21 -7.96
C PHE A 10 -17.00 -3.29 -8.97
N GLY A 11 -18.28 -3.35 -9.32
CA GLY A 11 -18.93 -4.34 -10.17
C GLY A 11 -18.06 -4.90 -11.28
N GLY A 12 -17.91 -6.23 -11.29
CA GLY A 12 -17.19 -7.00 -12.31
C GLY A 12 -15.66 -6.90 -12.28
N HIS A 13 -15.07 -5.89 -11.63
CA HIS A 13 -13.62 -5.65 -11.69
C HIS A 13 -12.82 -6.67 -10.87
N VAL A 14 -13.24 -6.93 -9.63
CA VAL A 14 -12.56 -7.88 -8.73
C VAL A 14 -12.89 -9.33 -9.09
N GLY A 15 -14.09 -9.58 -9.64
CA GLY A 15 -14.60 -10.91 -9.95
C GLY A 15 -15.02 -11.71 -8.71
N ASP A 16 -15.62 -12.87 -8.96
CA ASP A 16 -15.94 -13.85 -7.91
C ASP A 16 -14.77 -14.80 -7.71
N TRP A 17 -14.30 -14.93 -6.48
CA TRP A 17 -13.17 -15.81 -6.14
C TRP A 17 -13.70 -17.08 -5.49
N SER A 18 -13.42 -18.25 -6.09
CA SER A 18 -13.92 -19.52 -5.57
C SER A 18 -13.45 -19.78 -4.14
N GLY A 19 -14.38 -20.06 -3.23
CA GLY A 19 -14.07 -20.31 -1.82
C GLY A 19 -13.94 -19.05 -0.96
N VAL A 20 -14.16 -17.85 -1.51
CA VAL A 20 -14.12 -16.58 -0.79
C VAL A 20 -15.49 -15.92 -0.80
N SER A 21 -16.03 -15.62 0.38
CA SER A 21 -17.38 -15.04 0.53
C SER A 21 -17.47 -13.55 0.17
N ASN A 22 -16.37 -12.80 0.31
CA ASN A 22 -16.36 -11.35 0.05
C ASN A 22 -14.99 -10.90 -0.52
N PRO A 23 -14.72 -11.16 -1.80
CA PRO A 23 -13.44 -10.86 -2.43
C PRO A 23 -13.15 -9.35 -2.49
N ILE A 24 -14.18 -8.52 -2.63
CA ILE A 24 -14.07 -7.06 -2.65
C ILE A 24 -13.49 -6.50 -1.34
N VAL A 25 -13.89 -7.06 -0.19
CA VAL A 25 -13.33 -6.66 1.12
C VAL A 25 -11.87 -7.08 1.23
N ILE A 26 -11.50 -8.27 0.77
CA ILE A 26 -10.11 -8.75 0.82
C ILE A 26 -9.19 -7.91 -0.07
N TRP A 27 -9.60 -7.70 -1.32
CA TRP A 27 -8.87 -6.84 -2.27
C TRP A 27 -8.67 -5.44 -1.71
N PHE A 28 -9.73 -4.82 -1.17
CA PHE A 28 -9.65 -3.48 -0.59
C PHE A 28 -8.75 -3.43 0.65
N LEU A 29 -8.83 -4.44 1.53
CA LEU A 29 -7.95 -4.55 2.70
C LEU A 29 -6.48 -4.61 2.30
N ILE A 30 -6.16 -5.33 1.22
CA ILE A 30 -4.80 -5.46 0.71
C ILE A 30 -4.31 -4.14 0.11
N LEU A 31 -5.14 -3.44 -0.67
CA LEU A 31 -4.82 -2.08 -1.13
C LEU A 31 -4.53 -1.12 0.03
N VAL A 32 -5.36 -1.15 1.07
CA VAL A 32 -5.16 -0.34 2.28
C VAL A 32 -3.87 -0.72 2.99
N ALA A 33 -3.58 -2.02 3.16
CA ALA A 33 -2.36 -2.48 3.81
C ALA A 33 -1.10 -2.04 3.06
N VAL A 34 -1.07 -2.20 1.73
CA VAL A 34 0.03 -1.77 0.86
C VAL A 34 0.18 -0.24 0.89
N ASN A 35 -0.92 0.51 0.88
CA ASN A 35 -0.88 1.97 1.00
C ASN A 35 -0.37 2.44 2.37
N LEU A 36 -0.79 1.75 3.45
CA LEU A 36 -0.37 2.07 4.81
C LEU A 36 1.12 1.77 5.03
N GLN A 37 1.65 0.69 4.46
CA GLN A 37 3.08 0.38 4.50
C GLN A 37 3.94 1.51 3.90
N THR A 38 3.47 2.13 2.82
CA THR A 38 4.14 3.28 2.17
C THR A 38 4.05 4.55 3.00
N SER A 39 2.95 4.70 3.75
CA SER A 39 2.74 5.86 4.62
C SER A 39 3.80 5.94 5.73
N PHE A 40 4.37 4.80 6.15
CA PHE A 40 5.51 4.78 7.09
C PHE A 40 6.84 5.31 6.50
N LEU A 41 6.92 5.44 5.17
CA LEU A 41 8.08 5.95 4.43
C LEU A 41 7.89 7.39 3.93
N THR A 42 6.75 8.04 4.18
CA THR A 42 6.47 9.38 3.64
C THR A 42 6.06 10.33 4.79
N PRO A 43 6.64 11.53 4.92
CA PRO A 43 6.18 12.52 5.92
C PRO A 43 4.72 12.92 5.64
N PRO A 44 3.82 13.10 6.64
CA PRO A 44 4.02 13.26 8.09
C PRO A 44 3.95 11.97 8.93
N PHE A 45 3.63 10.81 8.33
CA PHE A 45 3.52 9.50 9.01
C PHE A 45 4.79 8.63 8.89
N GLY A 46 5.90 9.25 8.49
CA GLY A 46 7.20 8.65 8.24
C GLY A 46 7.95 8.16 9.49
N PHE A 47 7.30 7.38 10.36
CA PHE A 47 7.91 6.88 11.60
C PHE A 47 9.24 6.14 11.36
N ALA A 48 9.36 5.39 10.26
CA ALA A 48 10.61 4.73 9.91
C ALA A 48 11.75 5.74 9.63
N LEU A 49 11.43 6.84 8.95
CA LEU A 49 12.37 7.93 8.68
C LEU A 49 12.75 8.70 9.95
N PHE A 50 11.81 8.93 10.86
CA PHE A 50 12.11 9.57 12.14
C PHE A 50 12.92 8.67 13.08
N TYR A 51 12.67 7.37 13.07
CA TYR A 51 13.49 6.41 13.81
C TYR A 51 14.93 6.40 13.30
N LEU A 52 15.12 6.33 11.98
CA LEU A 52 16.43 6.40 11.36
C LEU A 52 17.13 7.75 11.64
N ARG A 53 16.38 8.86 11.77
CA ARG A 53 16.97 10.14 12.17
C ARG A 53 17.58 10.10 13.57
N GLY A 54 17.01 9.33 14.49
CA GLY A 54 17.51 9.16 15.86
C GLY A 54 18.87 8.45 15.96
N VAL A 55 19.21 7.63 14.97
CA VAL A 55 20.50 6.90 14.89
C VAL A 55 21.43 7.46 13.81
N ALA A 56 20.95 8.37 12.95
CA ALA A 56 21.71 8.93 11.84
C ALA A 56 22.73 9.99 12.32
N PRO A 57 23.99 9.93 11.83
CA PRO A 57 24.99 10.95 12.06
C PRO A 57 24.49 12.38 11.80
N PRO A 58 24.97 13.40 12.54
CA PRO A 58 24.54 14.79 12.38
C PRO A 58 24.87 15.39 11.00
N ALA A 59 25.78 14.77 10.24
CA ALA A 59 26.11 15.13 8.87
C ALA A 59 24.96 14.83 7.87
N LEU A 60 24.08 13.86 8.17
CA LEU A 60 22.96 13.50 7.31
C LEU A 60 21.77 14.43 7.55
N ARG A 61 21.30 15.06 6.49
CA ARG A 61 20.11 15.92 6.55
C ARG A 61 18.88 15.05 6.40
N THR A 62 17.76 15.47 6.99
CA THR A 62 16.46 14.80 6.84
C THR A 62 16.06 14.65 5.36
N ALA A 63 16.45 15.61 4.52
CA ALA A 63 16.24 15.58 3.08
C ALA A 63 16.96 14.43 2.36
N ASP A 64 18.15 14.02 2.84
CA ASP A 64 18.90 12.89 2.27
C ASP A 64 18.19 11.57 2.55
N LEU A 65 17.62 11.47 3.75
CA LEU A 65 16.82 10.32 4.16
C LEU A 65 15.53 10.20 3.34
N TYR A 66 14.85 11.32 3.07
CA TYR A 66 13.67 11.37 2.21
C TYR A 66 14.03 11.00 0.76
N ARG A 67 15.14 11.52 0.23
CA ARG A 67 15.63 11.14 -1.10
C ARG A 67 15.92 9.65 -1.22
N GLY A 68 16.45 9.03 -0.17
CA GLY A 68 16.64 7.57 -0.11
C GLY A 68 15.33 6.78 -0.15
N ALA A 69 14.24 7.32 0.37
CA ALA A 69 12.92 6.67 0.38
C ALA A 69 12.13 6.81 -0.92
N ILE A 70 12.37 7.86 -1.72
CA ILE A 70 11.70 8.11 -3.01
C ILE A 70 11.65 6.87 -3.93
N PRO A 71 12.75 6.13 -4.19
CA PRO A 71 12.68 4.96 -5.07
C PRO A 71 11.77 3.85 -4.53
N PHE A 72 11.72 3.66 -3.21
CA PHE A 72 10.84 2.67 -2.58
C PHE A 72 9.38 3.09 -2.66
N VAL A 73 9.08 4.38 -2.44
CA VAL A 73 7.73 4.93 -2.62
C VAL A 73 7.29 4.78 -4.07
N GLY A 74 8.18 5.04 -5.04
CA GLY A 74 7.89 4.85 -6.47
C GLY A 74 7.54 3.40 -6.81
N LEU A 75 8.32 2.43 -6.30
CA LEU A 75 8.02 1.01 -6.45
C LEU A 75 6.68 0.63 -5.80
N GLN A 76 6.33 1.21 -4.65
CA GLN A 76 5.05 0.87 -4.04
C GLN A 76 3.85 1.51 -4.74
N LEU A 77 3.98 2.73 -5.24
CA LEU A 77 2.94 3.33 -6.05
C LEU A 77 2.72 2.51 -7.33
N LEU A 78 3.80 2.01 -7.94
CA LEU A 78 3.70 1.06 -9.06
C LEU A 78 2.94 -0.21 -8.64
N MET A 79 3.27 -0.80 -7.49
CA MET A 79 2.55 -1.96 -6.96
C MET A 79 1.07 -1.67 -6.72
N LEU A 80 0.73 -0.51 -6.14
CA LEU A 80 -0.67 -0.10 -5.95
C LEU A 80 -1.41 0.02 -7.28
N VAL A 81 -0.80 0.64 -8.29
CA VAL A 81 -1.37 0.72 -9.64
C VAL A 81 -1.60 -0.68 -10.21
N LEU A 82 -0.64 -1.59 -10.06
CA LEU A 82 -0.77 -2.96 -10.53
C LEU A 82 -1.91 -3.72 -9.82
N LEU A 83 -2.05 -3.58 -8.50
CA LEU A 83 -3.12 -4.24 -7.74
C LEU A 83 -4.51 -3.66 -8.06
N VAL A 84 -4.58 -2.38 -8.42
CA VAL A 84 -5.82 -1.75 -8.87
C VAL A 84 -6.18 -2.19 -10.28
N VAL A 85 -5.23 -2.23 -11.23
CA VAL A 85 -5.51 -2.61 -12.63
C VAL A 85 -5.71 -4.12 -12.78
N PHE A 86 -4.96 -4.92 -12.02
CA PHE A 86 -4.95 -6.38 -12.08
C PHE A 86 -5.32 -6.97 -10.71
N PRO A 87 -6.61 -6.97 -10.31
CA PRO A 87 -7.05 -7.49 -9.02
C PRO A 87 -6.72 -8.98 -8.82
N GLY A 88 -6.55 -9.75 -9.90
CA GLY A 88 -6.10 -11.15 -9.85
C GLY A 88 -4.70 -11.36 -9.25
N LEU A 89 -3.87 -10.30 -9.16
CA LEU A 89 -2.60 -10.35 -8.43
C LEU A 89 -2.80 -10.55 -6.92
N VAL A 90 -3.95 -10.13 -6.39
CA VAL A 90 -4.27 -10.30 -4.97
C VAL A 90 -4.64 -11.74 -4.64
N HIS A 91 -5.41 -12.39 -5.51
CA HIS A 91 -5.84 -13.77 -5.35
C HIS A 91 -4.72 -14.77 -5.71
N GLY A 92 -3.83 -14.38 -6.63
CA GLY A 92 -2.68 -15.20 -7.05
C GLY A 92 -2.97 -16.01 -8.31
N LEU A 93 -3.30 -15.34 -9.43
CA LEU A 93 -3.33 -15.89 -10.80
C LEU A 93 -3.97 -17.30 -10.94
N ASP A 94 -5.30 -17.34 -10.99
CA ASP A 94 -6.07 -18.41 -11.65
C ASP A 94 -6.87 -17.82 -12.82
#